data_AF-A0AAW5MWM2-F1
#
_entry.id   AF-A0AAW5MWM2-F1
#
_cell.length_a   1.000
_cell.length_b   1.000
_cell.length_c   1.000
_cell.angle_alpha   90.00
_cell.angle_beta   90.00
_cell.angle_gamma   90.00
#
_symmetry.space_group_name_H-M   'P 1'
#
loop_
_entity.id
_entity.type
_entity.pdbx_description
1 polymer ?
#
loop_
_entity_poly.entity_id
_entity_poly.type
_entity_poly.pdbx_seq_one_letter_code
_entity_poly.pdbx_strand_id
1 'polypeptide(L)'
;VGGKGLFVKELEVALLENRADIAVHSMKDVPVEFPQGLGLVTICEREDPRDAFVSNNYDSLDALPAGSIVGTSSLRRQCQLAERRPDLII
;
A
#
# COMPACT_ATOMS: atom_id res chain seq x y z
N VAL A 1 8.70 7.97 7.67
CA VAL A 1 8.49 7.01 8.79
C VAL A 1 7.90 5.74 8.18
N GLY A 2 8.55 4.58 8.34
CA GLY A 2 8.12 3.31 7.71
C GLY A 2 9.31 2.50 7.22
N GLY A 3 10.00 1.83 8.15
CA GLY A 3 11.03 0.86 7.79
C GLY A 3 10.39 -0.34 7.08
N LYS A 4 11.05 -0.85 6.03
CA LYS A 4 10.66 -2.09 5.35
C LYS A 4 10.51 -3.21 6.40
N GLY A 5 9.36 -3.89 6.42
CA GLY A 5 9.11 -5.06 7.27
C GLY A 5 8.52 -4.77 8.66
N LEU A 6 8.15 -3.53 8.98
CA LEU A 6 7.58 -3.16 10.29
C LEU A 6 6.25 -3.83 10.65
N PHE A 7 5.57 -4.45 9.67
CA PHE A 7 4.32 -5.20 9.88
C PHE A 7 4.47 -6.71 9.63
N VAL A 8 5.62 -7.13 9.12
CA VAL A 8 5.84 -8.51 8.68
C VAL A 8 6.59 -9.28 9.75
N LYS A 9 7.52 -8.63 10.45
CA LYS A 9 8.43 -9.27 11.38
C LYS A 9 7.73 -9.94 12.57
N GLU A 10 6.71 -9.32 13.16
CA GLU A 10 5.99 -9.88 14.30
C GLU A 10 5.21 -11.14 13.92
N LEU A 11 4.65 -11.17 12.72
CA LEU A 11 3.93 -12.33 12.18
C LEU A 11 4.89 -13.45 11.80
N GLU A 12 6.03 -13.13 11.18
CA GLU A 12 7.09 -14.10 10.89
C GLU A 12 7.62 -14.76 12.18
N VAL A 13 7.86 -13.98 13.23
CA VAL A 13 8.31 -14.50 14.53
C VAL A 13 7.25 -15.43 15.14
N ALA A 14 5.97 -15.08 15.06
CA ALA A 14 4.90 -15.96 15.57
C ALA A 14 4.82 -17.30 14.83
N LEU A 15 5.05 -17.31 13.51
CA LEU A 15 5.11 -18.55 12.72
C LEU A 15 6.34 -19.40 13.07
N LEU A 16 7.52 -18.78 13.14
CA LEU A 16 8.78 -19.47 13.44
C LEU A 16 8.82 -20.03 14.88
N GLU A 17 8.17 -19.36 15.83
CA GLU A 17 8.03 -19.81 17.22
C GLU A 17 6.86 -20.79 17.42
N ASN A 18 6.16 -21.20 16.35
CA ASN A 18 4.96 -22.06 16.40
C ASN A 18 3.84 -21.49 17.30
N ARG A 19 3.75 -20.15 17.41
CA ARG A 19 2.64 -19.45 18.09
C ARG A 19 1.46 -19.18 17.14
N ALA A 20 1.65 -19.39 15.84
CA ALA A 20 0.64 -19.32 14.80
C ALA A 20 0.97 -20.32 13.68
N ASP A 21 -0.04 -20.78 12.95
CA ASP A 21 0.12 -21.70 11.82
C ASP A 21 0.17 -20.97 10.46
N ILE A 22 -0.56 -19.86 10.33
CA ILE A 22 -0.63 -19.04 9.10
C ILE A 22 -0.67 -17.55 9.44
N ALA A 23 -0.17 -16.73 8.52
CA ALA A 23 -0.30 -15.26 8.55
C ALA A 23 -0.99 -14.76 7.28
N VAL A 24 -1.87 -13.78 7.42
CA VAL A 24 -2.61 -13.16 6.31
C VAL A 24 -2.14 -11.72 6.15
N HIS A 25 -1.74 -11.35 4.94
CA HIS A 25 -1.23 -10.02 4.62
C HIS A 25 -1.95 -9.41 3.41
N SER A 26 -1.97 -8.08 3.36
CA SER A 26 -2.11 -7.41 2.08
C SER A 26 -0.85 -7.68 1.25
N MET A 27 -1.01 -8.22 0.04
CA MET A 27 0.14 -8.64 -0.79
C MET A 27 1.09 -7.48 -1.12
N LYS A 28 0.61 -6.24 -1.12
CA LYS A 28 1.43 -5.02 -1.33
C LYS A 28 2.48 -4.78 -0.24
N ASP A 29 2.31 -5.38 0.94
CA ASP A 29 3.14 -5.19 2.12
C ASP A 29 4.10 -6.37 2.36
N VAL A 30 4.01 -7.42 1.54
CA VAL A 30 4.88 -8.61 1.63
C VAL A 30 6.19 -8.34 0.88
N PRO A 31 7.36 -8.58 1.50
CA PRO A 31 8.64 -8.43 0.83
C PRO A 31 8.79 -9.43 -0.33
N VAL A 32 9.65 -9.10 -1.29
CA VAL A 32 9.94 -10.00 -2.43
C VAL A 32 10.67 -11.26 -1.98
N GLU A 33 11.51 -11.15 -0.95
CA GLU A 33 12.26 -12.26 -0.37
C GLU A 33 11.62 -12.73 0.92
N PHE A 34 11.48 -14.04 1.08
CA PHE A 34 10.97 -14.66 2.29
C PHE A 34 12.13 -15.17 3.17
N PRO A 35 12.03 -15.04 4.50
CA PRO A 35 12.94 -15.72 5.41
C PRO A 35 12.93 -17.22 5.19
N GLN A 36 14.06 -17.86 5.46
CA GLN A 36 14.16 -19.31 5.42
C GLN A 36 13.13 -19.96 6.35
N GLY A 37 12.40 -20.96 5.85
CA GLY A 37 11.36 -21.67 6.60
C GLY A 37 9.96 -21.08 6.47
N LEU A 38 9.81 -19.93 5.82
CA LEU A 38 8.52 -19.31 5.51
C LEU A 38 8.31 -19.24 3.99
N GLY A 39 7.06 -19.15 3.57
CA GLY A 39 6.70 -19.03 2.16
C GLY A 39 5.25 -18.66 1.93
N LEU A 40 4.95 -18.20 0.72
CA LEU A 40 3.60 -17.90 0.29
C LEU A 40 2.93 -19.15 -0.28
N VAL A 41 1.99 -19.71 0.47
CA VAL A 41 1.30 -20.95 0.10
C VAL A 41 -0.02 -20.74 -0.63
N THR A 42 -0.61 -19.54 -0.50
CA THR A 42 -1.90 -19.22 -1.12
C THR A 42 -1.99 -17.75 -1.48
N ILE A 43 -2.70 -17.46 -2.59
CA ILE A 43 -3.10 -16.12 -3.00
C ILE A 43 -4.62 -16.19 -3.21
N CYS A 44 -5.35 -15.39 -2.44
CA CYS A 44 -6.80 -15.29 -2.58
C CYS A 44 -7.20 -14.61 -3.90
N GLU A 45 -8.48 -14.74 -4.28
CA GLU A 45 -9.03 -13.98 -5.40
C GLU A 45 -8.78 -12.47 -5.21
N ARG A 46 -8.41 -11.80 -6.30
CA ARG A 46 -7.96 -10.41 -6.25
C ARG A 46 -9.15 -9.47 -6.32
N GLU A 47 -9.30 -8.67 -5.27
CA GLU A 47 -10.23 -7.53 -5.24
C GLU A 47 -9.80 -6.39 -6.17
N ASP A 48 -10.69 -5.40 -6.35
CA ASP A 48 -10.43 -4.22 -7.19
C ASP A 48 -9.09 -3.55 -6.84
N PRO A 49 -8.10 -3.55 -7.77
CA PRO A 49 -6.77 -3.05 -7.49
C PRO A 49 -6.61 -1.54 -7.72
N ARG A 50 -7.68 -0.83 -8.12
CA ARG A 50 -7.61 0.59 -8.49
C ARG A 50 -7.40 1.48 -7.26
N ASP A 51 -6.69 2.58 -7.47
CA ASP A 51 -6.69 3.67 -6.51
C ASP A 51 -8.05 4.38 -6.54
N ALA A 52 -8.57 4.77 -5.37
CA ALA A 52 -9.80 5.54 -5.25
C ALA A 52 -9.49 7.02 -4.97
N PHE A 53 -10.29 7.91 -5.55
CA PHE A 53 -10.31 9.32 -5.20
C PHE A 53 -11.37 9.57 -4.12
N VAL A 54 -11.01 10.32 -3.08
CA VAL A 54 -11.92 10.66 -1.99
C VAL A 54 -11.80 12.15 -1.73
N SER A 55 -12.93 12.84 -1.78
CA SER A 55 -13.03 14.27 -1.52
C SER A 55 -14.43 14.58 -0.97
N ASN A 56 -14.51 15.56 -0.08
CA ASN A 56 -15.78 16.03 0.47
C ASN A 56 -16.48 17.03 -0.47
N ASN A 57 -15.74 17.66 -1.38
CA ASN A 57 -16.18 18.85 -2.10
C ASN A 57 -16.17 18.69 -3.63
N TYR A 58 -15.48 17.68 -4.14
CA TYR A 58 -15.25 17.50 -5.57
C TYR A 58 -15.46 16.03 -5.94
N ASP A 59 -16.07 15.78 -7.09
CA ASP A 59 -16.45 14.42 -7.50
C ASP A 59 -15.29 13.65 -8.17
N SER A 60 -14.25 14.34 -8.60
CA SER A 60 -13.11 13.73 -9.29
C SER A 60 -11.82 14.50 -9.09
N LEU A 61 -10.70 13.85 -9.39
CA LEU A 61 -9.39 14.48 -9.41
C LEU A 61 -9.34 15.64 -10.41
N ASP A 62 -9.98 15.49 -11.57
CA ASP A 62 -10.02 16.50 -12.63
C ASP A 62 -10.82 17.74 -12.24
N ALA A 63 -11.77 17.61 -11.30
CA ALA A 63 -12.55 18.73 -10.77
C ALA A 63 -11.79 19.59 -9.75
N LEU A 64 -10.60 19.17 -9.30
CA LEU A 64 -9.80 19.96 -8.36
C LEU A 64 -9.28 21.25 -9.01
N PRO A 65 -9.49 22.43 -8.37
CA PRO A 65 -8.86 23.68 -8.81
C PRO A 65 -7.33 23.59 -8.80
N ALA A 66 -6.70 24.38 -9.66
CA ALA A 66 -5.24 24.51 -9.69
C ALA A 66 -4.69 24.95 -8.32
N GLY A 67 -3.57 24.35 -7.90
CA GLY A 67 -2.97 24.59 -6.59
C GLY A 67 -3.65 23.86 -5.43
N SER A 68 -4.63 22.98 -5.68
CA SER A 68 -5.22 22.15 -4.62
C SER A 68 -4.20 21.18 -4.03
N ILE A 69 -4.36 20.88 -2.73
CA ILE A 69 -3.48 19.96 -1.99
C ILE A 69 -4.08 18.55 -2.00
N VAL A 70 -3.29 17.55 -2.39
CA VAL A 70 -3.66 16.12 -2.39
C VAL A 70 -2.80 15.34 -1.41
N GLY A 71 -3.38 14.91 -0.30
CA GLY A 71 -2.65 14.16 0.73
C GLY A 71 -2.38 12.70 0.34
N THR A 72 -1.11 12.32 0.17
CA THR A 72 -0.70 10.92 0.05
C THR A 72 0.74 10.72 0.53
N SER A 73 1.01 9.67 1.32
CA SER A 73 2.37 9.26 1.71
C SER A 73 3.01 8.28 0.73
N SER A 74 2.27 7.82 -0.29
CA SER A 74 2.77 6.87 -1.27
C SER A 74 3.53 7.59 -2.38
N LEU A 75 4.85 7.41 -2.44
CA LEU A 75 5.68 7.95 -3.52
C LEU A 75 5.17 7.53 -4.91
N ARG A 76 4.68 6.29 -5.05
CA ARG A 76 4.04 5.81 -6.29
C ARG A 76 2.90 6.73 -6.74
N ARG A 77 2.01 7.09 -5.81
CA ARG A 77 0.87 7.98 -6.11
C ARG A 77 1.35 9.41 -6.36
N GLN A 78 2.31 9.90 -5.57
CA GLN A 78 2.88 11.24 -5.75
C GLN A 78 3.45 11.43 -7.15
N CYS A 79 4.31 10.52 -7.62
CA CYS A 79 4.92 10.62 -8.95
C CYS A 79 3.87 10.62 -10.07
N GLN A 80 2.90 9.70 -10.01
CA GLN A 80 1.86 9.60 -11.04
C GLN A 80 0.92 10.81 -11.05
N LEU A 81 0.60 11.36 -9.88
CA LEU A 81 -0.21 12.57 -9.77
C LEU A 81 0.54 13.81 -10.27
N ALA A 82 1.82 13.96 -9.92
CA ALA A 82 2.65 15.08 -10.36
C ALA A 82 2.85 15.11 -11.88
N GLU A 83 2.99 13.93 -12.50
CA GLU A 83 3.08 13.81 -13.96
C GLU A 83 1.76 14.20 -14.64
N ARG A 84 0.62 13.74 -14.09
CA ARG A 84 -0.69 13.90 -14.72
C ARG A 84 -1.37 15.23 -14.44
N ARG A 85 -1.09 15.84 -13.27
CA ARG A 85 -1.64 17.10 -12.76
C ARG A 85 -0.54 17.91 -12.07
N PRO A 86 0.41 18.49 -12.84
CA PRO A 86 1.55 19.22 -12.30
C PRO A 86 1.17 20.52 -11.57
N ASP A 87 -0.09 20.94 -11.70
CA ASP A 87 -0.65 22.10 -11.00
C ASP A 87 -1.08 21.81 -9.55
N LEU A 88 -1.11 20.53 -9.14
CA LEU A 88 -1.48 20.14 -7.78
C LEU A 88 -0.27 20.16 -6.83
N ILE A 89 -0.53 20.41 -5.56
CA ILE A 89 0.44 20.29 -4.47
C ILE A 89 0.24 18.94 -3.82
N ILE A 90 1.30 18.14 -3.66
CA ILE A 90 1.23 16.76 -3.15
C ILE A 90 2.09 16.59 -1.90
#